data_AF-A0A352FSV1-F1
#
_entry.id   AF-A0A352FSV1-F1
#
_cell.length_a   1.000
_cell.length_b   1.000
_cell.length_c   1.000
_cell.angle_alpha   90.00
_cell.angle_beta   90.00
_cell.angle_gamma   90.00
#
_symmetry.space_group_name_H-M   'P 1'
#
loop_
_entity.id
_entity.type
_entity.pdbx_description
1 polymer ?
#
loop_
_entity_poly.entity_id
_entity_poly.type
_entity_poly.pdbx_seq_one_letter_code
_entity_poly.pdbx_strand_id
1 'polypeptide(L)'
;MTRILMLVLFVFVMVSSGHAQLVPPVSADKCPGKIYSGKDVERRARIIDFKSLTVPNEANAHGVHGTVIINAVLCHNGRVTDITVIQGLPFGVTESAISLVRNTRFLPAELNLHSISQAMQFQFSVNDVGAVTERIDPAEAAGRLVEDLDFIGYRRLTKEQILGWILTRPGNTFNADLVQQDLKALLATGYFDSKKTRVTLEDAVRGGVRVVFEMVELPLIAEVRFEGLKLSDQSAVINELTKQGVDVRKDRPLDPATLRKAEIVIEQFFQSQGWINVKAEAVIESISFTESKVVFKISGHNF
;
A
#
# COMPACT_ATOMS: atom_id res chain seq x y z
N MET A 1 44.38 70.63 53.73
CA MET A 1 43.03 70.78 54.35
C MET A 1 42.01 70.16 53.42
N THR A 2 40.89 69.67 54.00
CA THR A 2 39.68 69.07 53.38
C THR A 2 39.83 67.74 52.65
N ARG A 3 38.89 66.80 52.72
CA ARG A 3 37.97 66.28 53.76
C ARG A 3 37.43 64.97 53.13
N ILE A 4 37.30 63.94 53.95
CA ILE A 4 36.74 62.61 53.66
C ILE A 4 35.41 62.70 52.89
N LEU A 5 35.25 61.87 51.85
CA LEU A 5 33.94 61.36 51.44
C LEU A 5 34.04 59.88 51.06
N MET A 6 33.51 59.06 51.97
CA MET A 6 33.36 57.61 51.91
C MET A 6 32.23 57.28 50.93
N LEU A 7 32.55 56.68 49.78
CA LEU A 7 31.55 56.23 48.81
C LEU A 7 31.28 54.73 48.99
N VAL A 8 30.12 54.43 49.57
CA VAL A 8 29.57 53.08 49.73
C VAL A 8 29.16 52.56 48.34
N LEU A 9 29.86 51.54 47.84
CA LEU A 9 29.56 50.91 46.56
C LEU A 9 28.37 49.95 46.73
N PHE A 10 27.18 50.38 46.28
CA PHE A 10 25.98 49.55 46.20
C PHE A 10 26.16 48.48 45.11
N VAL A 11 26.23 47.21 45.51
CA VAL A 11 26.20 46.07 44.58
C VAL A 11 24.76 45.88 44.09
N PHE A 12 24.47 46.40 42.90
CA PHE A 12 23.20 46.21 42.22
C PHE A 12 23.21 44.86 41.49
N VAL A 13 22.56 43.84 42.05
CA VAL A 13 22.35 42.55 41.39
C VAL A 13 21.28 42.76 40.31
N MET A 14 21.72 42.91 39.06
CA MET A 14 20.82 42.88 37.90
C MET A 14 20.24 41.46 37.74
N VAL A 15 18.98 41.29 38.11
CA VAL A 15 18.17 40.15 37.66
C VAL A 15 17.89 40.37 36.17
N SER A 16 18.57 39.62 35.31
CA SER A 16 18.29 39.61 33.88
C SER A 16 16.91 38.98 33.66
N SER A 17 15.90 39.80 33.43
CA SER A 17 14.61 39.35 32.92
C SER A 17 14.82 38.73 31.53
N GLY A 18 14.80 37.41 31.47
CA GLY A 18 14.76 36.66 30.22
C GLY A 18 13.52 37.11 29.46
N HIS A 19 13.72 37.93 28.44
CA HIS A 19 12.68 38.22 27.47
C HIS A 19 12.39 36.90 26.76
N ALA A 20 11.20 36.36 26.97
CA ALA A 20 10.64 35.35 26.09
C ALA A 20 10.65 35.95 24.68
N GLN A 21 11.63 35.56 23.86
CA GLN A 21 11.61 35.87 22.45
C GLN A 21 10.38 35.18 21.88
N LEU A 22 9.42 36.00 21.45
CA LEU A 22 8.33 35.58 20.58
C LEU A 22 9.00 34.93 19.36
N VAL A 23 8.89 33.61 19.26
CA VAL A 23 9.23 32.89 18.03
C VAL A 23 8.36 33.48 16.93
N PRO A 24 8.93 34.09 15.88
CA PRO A 24 8.12 34.61 14.78
C PRO A 24 7.34 33.44 14.17
N PRO A 25 6.07 33.65 13.76
CA PRO A 25 5.30 32.60 13.10
C PRO A 25 6.09 32.14 11.87
N VAL A 26 6.22 30.82 11.70
CA VAL A 26 6.81 30.16 10.52
C VAL A 26 6.27 30.88 9.28
N SER A 27 7.10 31.71 8.63
CA SER A 27 6.69 32.39 7.41
C SER A 27 6.44 31.31 6.37
N ALA A 28 5.19 31.22 5.91
CA ALA A 28 4.81 30.35 4.81
C ALA A 28 5.61 30.75 3.58
N ASP A 29 6.72 30.06 3.33
CA ASP A 29 7.50 30.22 2.11
C ASP A 29 6.58 29.93 0.93
N LYS A 30 6.10 30.97 0.26
CA LYS A 30 5.33 30.87 -0.98
C LYS A 30 6.29 30.75 -2.15
N CYS A 31 5.87 30.02 -3.18
CA CYS A 31 6.64 29.92 -4.41
C CYS A 31 6.73 31.28 -5.11
N PRO A 32 7.93 31.74 -5.52
CA PRO A 32 8.03 32.95 -6.32
C PRO A 32 7.50 32.72 -7.75
N GLY A 33 6.83 33.75 -8.28
CA GLY A 33 6.39 33.80 -9.68
C GLY A 33 5.03 33.15 -9.93
N LYS A 34 4.69 33.00 -11.22
CA LYS A 34 3.43 32.39 -11.66
C LYS A 34 3.48 30.87 -11.47
N ILE A 35 2.39 30.32 -10.94
CA ILE A 35 2.19 28.89 -10.74
C ILE A 35 1.33 28.37 -11.89
N TYR A 36 1.75 27.28 -12.51
CA TYR A 36 1.06 26.66 -13.64
C TYR A 36 0.41 25.35 -13.20
N SER A 37 -0.70 24.98 -13.85
CA SER A 37 -1.26 23.64 -13.71
C SER A 37 -0.52 22.67 -14.63
N GLY A 38 -0.68 21.35 -14.40
CA GLY A 38 -0.09 20.35 -15.28
C GLY A 38 -0.59 20.34 -16.73
N LYS A 39 -1.70 21.04 -17.01
CA LYS A 39 -2.23 21.17 -18.38
C LYS A 39 -1.60 22.35 -19.13
N ASP A 40 -0.96 23.28 -18.43
CA ASP A 40 -0.45 24.53 -18.99
C ASP A 40 1.06 24.49 -19.29
N VAL A 41 1.68 23.30 -19.21
CA VAL A 41 3.14 23.12 -19.30
C VAL A 41 3.48 22.14 -20.41
N GLU A 42 4.58 22.37 -21.12
CA GLU A 42 5.04 21.47 -22.19
C GLU A 42 5.74 20.24 -21.62
N ARG A 43 6.46 20.40 -20.51
CA ARG A 43 7.04 19.29 -19.74
C ARG A 43 6.71 19.48 -18.27
N ARG A 44 6.08 18.49 -17.66
CA ARG A 44 5.71 18.52 -16.23
C ARG A 44 6.95 18.29 -15.36
N ALA A 45 6.90 18.82 -14.14
CA ALA A 45 7.89 18.58 -13.11
C ALA A 45 7.99 17.08 -12.83
N ARG A 46 9.22 16.59 -12.70
CA ARG A 46 9.52 15.16 -12.57
C ARG A 46 10.17 14.88 -11.24
N ILE A 47 9.55 14.03 -10.43
CA ILE A 47 10.17 13.56 -9.20
C ILE A 47 11.35 12.64 -9.55
N ILE A 48 12.53 12.94 -8.99
CA ILE A 48 13.78 12.20 -9.27
C ILE A 48 13.97 11.06 -8.28
N ASP A 49 13.59 11.29 -7.02
CA ASP A 49 13.79 10.36 -5.91
C ASP A 49 12.62 10.49 -4.95
N PHE A 50 11.64 9.59 -5.10
CA PHE A 50 10.47 9.54 -4.24
C PHE A 50 10.64 8.40 -3.24
N LYS A 51 10.93 8.76 -1.98
CA LYS A 51 10.98 7.78 -0.90
C LYS A 51 9.56 7.30 -0.59
N SER A 52 9.44 6.05 -0.17
CA SER A 52 8.18 5.52 0.35
C SER A 52 7.75 6.27 1.61
N LEU A 53 6.44 6.47 1.80
CA LEU A 53 5.92 7.03 3.04
C LEU A 53 6.23 6.11 4.21
N THR A 54 7.01 6.61 5.16
CA THR A 54 7.24 5.91 6.43
C THR A 54 6.03 6.12 7.34
N VAL A 55 5.31 5.04 7.61
CA VAL A 55 4.16 5.07 8.53
C VAL A 55 4.67 4.97 9.97
N PRO A 56 4.32 5.91 10.87
CA PRO A 56 4.71 5.83 12.26
C PRO A 56 4.25 4.54 12.94
N ASN A 57 5.05 4.00 13.86
CA ASN A 57 4.71 2.78 14.60
C ASN A 57 3.37 2.89 15.35
N GLU A 58 3.04 4.08 15.86
CA GLU A 58 1.77 4.37 16.52
C GLU A 58 0.58 4.22 15.56
N ALA A 59 0.69 4.76 14.34
CA ALA A 59 -0.34 4.58 13.31
C ALA A 59 -0.53 3.11 12.93
N ASN A 60 0.57 2.33 12.87
CA ASN A 60 0.48 0.89 12.64
C ASN A 60 -0.17 0.14 13.82
N ALA A 61 0.18 0.50 15.06
CA ALA A 61 -0.40 -0.10 16.27
C ALA A 61 -1.92 0.16 16.39
N HIS A 62 -2.37 1.32 15.92
CA HIS A 62 -3.78 1.69 15.83
C HIS A 62 -4.47 1.24 14.53
N GLY A 63 -3.76 0.51 13.66
CA GLY A 63 -4.29 -0.03 12.42
C GLY A 63 -4.78 1.03 11.45
N VAL A 64 -4.14 2.20 11.38
CA VAL A 64 -4.54 3.31 10.50
C VAL A 64 -4.49 2.87 9.04
N HIS A 65 -5.57 3.15 8.32
CA HIS A 65 -5.73 2.88 6.90
C HIS A 65 -6.40 4.08 6.20
N GLY A 66 -6.10 4.22 4.91
CA GLY A 66 -6.71 5.21 4.03
C GLY A 66 -5.67 5.99 3.23
N THR A 67 -6.07 7.16 2.77
CA THR A 67 -5.25 7.99 1.87
C THR A 67 -4.99 9.37 2.45
N VAL A 68 -3.75 9.85 2.34
CA VAL A 68 -3.38 11.26 2.53
C VAL A 68 -3.29 11.95 1.17
N ILE A 69 -3.99 13.07 1.01
CA ILE A 69 -3.99 13.90 -0.20
C ILE A 69 -3.42 15.28 0.15
N ILE A 70 -2.35 15.67 -0.54
CA ILE A 70 -1.64 16.94 -0.33
C ILE A 70 -1.49 17.66 -1.66
N ASN A 71 -1.88 18.93 -1.72
CA ASN A 71 -1.49 19.81 -2.81
C ASN A 71 -0.23 20.57 -2.42
N ALA A 72 0.73 20.69 -3.32
CA ALA A 72 1.94 21.49 -3.12
C ALA A 72 2.39 22.14 -4.42
N VAL A 73 3.27 23.14 -4.31
CA VAL A 73 3.89 23.80 -5.46
C VAL A 73 5.34 23.38 -5.57
N LEU A 74 5.68 22.83 -6.73
CA LEU A 74 7.04 22.52 -7.13
C LEU A 74 7.64 23.75 -7.81
N CYS A 75 8.50 24.48 -7.09
CA CYS A 75 9.06 25.72 -7.58
C CYS A 75 10.13 25.51 -8.65
N HIS A 76 10.25 26.49 -9.56
CA HIS A 76 11.31 26.53 -10.57
C HIS A 76 12.74 26.47 -9.98
N ASN A 77 12.90 26.82 -8.70
CA ASN A 77 14.18 26.79 -7.96
C ASN A 77 14.47 25.45 -7.25
N GLY A 78 13.63 24.42 -7.45
CA GLY A 78 13.82 23.10 -6.86
C GLY A 78 13.31 22.95 -5.42
N ARG A 79 12.60 23.95 -4.86
CA ARG A 79 11.94 23.84 -3.55
C ARG A 79 10.48 23.44 -3.68
N VAL A 80 9.97 22.76 -2.65
CA VAL A 80 8.54 22.46 -2.51
C VAL A 80 7.92 23.41 -1.48
N THR A 81 6.90 24.15 -1.90
CA THR A 81 6.23 25.18 -1.10
C THR A 81 4.71 25.03 -1.16
N ASP A 82 3.98 25.92 -0.48
CA ASP A 82 2.51 26.02 -0.57
C ASP A 82 1.79 24.68 -0.30
N ILE A 83 2.35 23.91 0.62
CA ILE A 83 1.85 22.58 0.99
C ILE A 83 0.52 22.75 1.75
N THR A 84 -0.54 22.16 1.21
CA THR A 84 -1.89 22.17 1.77
C THR A 84 -2.42 20.75 1.86
N VAL A 85 -2.91 20.37 3.04
CA VAL A 85 -3.50 19.04 3.26
C VAL A 85 -4.98 19.12 2.87
N ILE A 86 -5.38 18.28 1.91
CA ILE A 86 -6.78 18.14 1.49
C ILE A 86 -7.44 17.03 2.31
N GLN A 87 -6.75 15.90 2.46
CA GLN A 87 -7.18 14.77 3.25
C GLN A 87 -6.01 14.26 4.08
N GLY A 88 -6.19 14.18 5.39
CA GLY A 88 -5.16 13.72 6.33
C GLY A 88 -5.56 12.42 7.03
N LEU A 89 -4.55 11.75 7.57
CA LEU A 89 -4.70 10.61 8.48
C LEU A 89 -4.08 10.93 9.86
N PRO A 90 -4.64 10.35 10.94
CA PRO A 90 -4.19 10.61 12.31
C PRO A 90 -2.85 9.92 12.64
N PHE A 91 -2.39 10.08 13.88
CA PHE A 91 -1.22 9.41 14.46
C PHE A 91 0.11 9.68 13.70
N GLY A 92 0.35 10.92 13.29
CA GLY A 92 1.62 11.34 12.69
C GLY A 92 1.78 10.99 11.20
N VAL A 93 0.78 10.36 10.59
CA VAL A 93 0.83 9.94 9.18
C VAL A 93 0.84 11.14 8.24
N THR A 94 -0.01 12.13 8.49
CA THR A 94 -0.08 13.35 7.67
C THR A 94 1.22 14.14 7.74
N GLU A 95 1.80 14.25 8.93
CA GLU A 95 3.05 14.96 9.18
C GLU A 95 4.22 14.28 8.46
N SER A 96 4.23 12.94 8.47
CA SER A 96 5.21 12.14 7.73
C SER A 96 5.08 12.36 6.21
N ALA A 97 3.85 12.43 5.70
CA ALA A 97 3.60 12.73 4.28
C ALA A 97 4.01 14.15 3.90
N ILE A 98 3.69 15.16 4.72
CA ILE A 98 4.14 16.55 4.52
C ILE A 98 5.67 16.62 4.48
N SER A 99 6.34 15.96 5.42
CA SER A 99 7.80 15.93 5.48
C SER A 99 8.41 15.30 4.22
N LEU A 100 7.81 14.20 3.75
CA LEU A 100 8.22 13.55 2.52
C LEU A 100 8.06 14.46 1.30
N VAL A 101 6.88 15.07 1.11
CA VAL A 101 6.60 16.01 0.01
C VAL A 101 7.58 17.19 0.06
N ARG A 102 7.79 17.79 1.23
CA ARG A 102 8.68 18.94 1.42
C ARG A 102 10.12 18.65 1.02
N ASN A 103 10.60 17.44 1.28
CA ASN A 103 11.98 17.02 1.02
C ASN A 103 12.16 16.25 -0.29
N THR A 104 11.09 16.15 -1.10
CA THR A 104 11.14 15.43 -2.38
C THR A 104 12.03 16.17 -3.37
N ARG A 105 12.90 15.43 -4.06
CA ARG A 105 13.76 15.97 -5.12
C ARG A 105 13.09 15.83 -6.48
N PHE A 106 13.11 16.89 -7.27
CA PHE A 106 12.44 16.93 -8.56
C PHE A 106 13.21 17.80 -9.57
N LEU A 107 12.95 17.57 -10.86
CA LEU A 107 13.25 18.51 -11.93
C LEU A 107 12.04 19.43 -12.13
N PRO A 108 12.20 20.76 -12.18
CA PRO A 108 11.10 21.68 -12.44
C PRO A 108 10.38 21.41 -13.77
N ALA A 109 9.15 21.90 -13.89
CA ALA A 109 8.42 21.89 -15.14
C ALA A 109 9.04 22.87 -16.15
N GLU A 110 8.84 22.63 -17.44
CA GLU A 110 9.31 23.49 -18.52
C GLU A 110 8.15 23.99 -19.39
N LEU A 111 8.23 25.25 -19.78
CA LEU A 111 7.35 25.89 -20.75
C LEU A 111 8.20 26.85 -21.60
N ASN A 112 8.16 26.72 -22.93
CA ASN A 112 8.97 27.52 -23.85
C ASN A 112 10.48 27.47 -23.49
N LEU A 113 10.99 26.29 -23.12
CA LEU A 113 12.39 26.07 -22.69
C LEU A 113 12.81 26.80 -21.40
N HIS A 114 11.86 27.32 -20.61
CA HIS A 114 12.13 27.91 -19.30
C HIS A 114 11.58 27.05 -18.17
N SER A 115 12.36 26.92 -17.08
CA SER A 115 11.89 26.29 -15.86
C SER A 115 10.83 27.16 -15.17
N ILE A 116 9.68 26.56 -14.85
CA ILE A 116 8.53 27.23 -14.24
C ILE A 116 8.04 26.46 -13.00
N SER A 117 7.26 27.14 -12.17
CA SER A 117 6.67 26.56 -10.97
C SER A 117 5.34 25.88 -11.29
N GLN A 118 5.12 24.66 -10.78
CA GLN A 118 3.94 23.86 -11.07
C GLN A 118 3.21 23.44 -9.79
N ALA A 119 1.88 23.56 -9.77
CA ALA A 119 1.06 22.94 -8.75
C ALA A 119 0.90 21.44 -9.01
N MET A 120 1.11 20.63 -7.97
CA MET A 120 1.04 19.17 -8.03
C MET A 120 0.29 18.61 -6.83
N GLN A 121 -0.52 17.59 -7.06
CA GLN A 121 -1.17 16.81 -6.01
C GLN A 121 -0.37 15.54 -5.74
N PHE A 122 -0.18 15.24 -4.47
CA PHE A 122 0.47 14.05 -3.95
C PHE A 122 -0.57 13.20 -3.22
N GLN A 123 -0.60 11.91 -3.52
CA GLN A 123 -1.49 10.95 -2.88
C GLN A 123 -0.68 9.82 -2.28
N PHE A 124 -0.86 9.57 -0.98
CA PHE A 124 -0.19 8.51 -0.25
C PHE A 124 -1.21 7.54 0.34
N SER A 125 -1.19 6.30 -0.11
CA SER A 125 -1.98 5.24 0.50
C SER A 125 -1.24 4.63 1.68
N VAL A 126 -1.87 4.65 2.85
CA VAL A 126 -1.38 4.01 4.07
C VAL A 126 -2.18 2.77 4.31
N ASN A 127 -1.51 1.62 4.20
CA ASN A 127 -2.12 0.29 4.33
C ASN A 127 -3.35 0.08 3.42
N ASP A 128 -3.47 0.91 2.37
CA ASP A 128 -4.57 0.91 1.42
C ASP A 128 -4.02 0.53 0.05
N VAL A 129 -4.67 -0.43 -0.59
CA VAL A 129 -4.31 -0.92 -1.92
C VAL A 129 -4.91 0.05 -2.93
N GLY A 130 -4.13 1.04 -3.38
CA GLY A 130 -4.47 1.93 -4.50
C GLY A 130 -4.48 3.42 -4.17
N ALA A 131 -3.40 4.13 -4.51
CA ALA A 131 -3.43 5.57 -4.74
C ALA A 131 -3.56 5.76 -6.26
N VAL A 132 -4.67 6.37 -6.67
CA VAL A 132 -5.05 6.62 -8.05
C VAL A 132 -4.19 7.78 -8.58
N THR A 133 -3.20 7.51 -9.44
CA THR A 133 -2.96 8.45 -10.53
C THR A 133 -4.07 8.23 -11.57
N GLU A 134 -4.55 9.27 -12.25
CA GLU A 134 -5.71 9.21 -13.16
C GLU A 134 -5.69 7.91 -13.96
N ARG A 135 -6.60 6.99 -13.62
CA ARG A 135 -6.66 5.68 -14.25
C ARG A 135 -7.10 5.90 -15.68
N ILE A 136 -6.31 5.38 -16.62
CA ILE A 136 -6.61 5.50 -18.05
C ILE A 136 -7.23 4.20 -18.56
N ASP A 137 -8.15 4.33 -19.51
CA ASP A 137 -8.77 3.15 -20.12
C ASP A 137 -7.80 2.48 -21.11
N PRO A 138 -7.89 1.15 -21.30
CA PRO A 138 -7.02 0.43 -22.23
C PRO A 138 -7.07 0.97 -23.67
N ALA A 139 -8.18 1.58 -24.08
CA ALA A 139 -8.33 2.23 -25.38
C ALA A 139 -7.45 3.49 -25.51
N GLU A 140 -7.29 4.26 -24.44
CA GLU A 140 -6.43 5.45 -24.39
C GLU A 140 -4.94 5.08 -24.28
N ALA A 141 -4.67 3.93 -23.67
CA ALA A 141 -3.33 3.34 -23.58
C ALA A 141 -2.84 2.74 -24.91
N ALA A 142 -3.74 2.47 -25.87
CA ALA A 142 -3.40 1.79 -27.11
C ALA A 142 -2.36 2.57 -27.95
N GLY A 143 -1.34 1.85 -28.44
CA GLY A 143 -0.27 2.44 -29.26
C GLY A 143 0.82 3.19 -28.49
N ARG A 144 0.65 3.44 -27.19
CA ARG A 144 1.68 4.00 -26.30
C ARG A 144 2.66 2.92 -25.87
N LEU A 145 3.84 3.31 -25.42
CA LEU A 145 4.82 2.38 -24.83
C LEU A 145 4.49 2.14 -23.36
N VAL A 146 4.69 0.92 -22.87
CA VAL A 146 4.79 0.64 -21.43
C VAL A 146 6.04 1.35 -20.95
N GLU A 147 5.89 2.39 -20.14
CA GLU A 147 7.01 3.14 -19.58
C GLU A 147 7.44 2.54 -18.25
N ASP A 148 6.47 2.21 -17.39
CA ASP A 148 6.70 1.65 -16.07
C ASP A 148 5.82 0.42 -15.83
N LEU A 149 6.36 -0.51 -15.05
CA LEU A 149 5.68 -1.73 -14.64
C LEU A 149 5.91 -1.97 -13.15
N ASP A 150 4.82 -1.83 -12.39
CA ASP A 150 4.82 -1.90 -10.95
C ASP A 150 3.87 -2.95 -10.40
N PHE A 151 4.17 -3.35 -9.17
CA PHE A 151 3.46 -4.38 -8.43
C PHE A 151 3.19 -3.85 -7.03
N ILE A 152 1.98 -4.04 -6.54
CA ILE A 152 1.56 -3.61 -5.20
C ILE A 152 0.96 -4.82 -4.48
N GLY A 153 1.22 -4.93 -3.18
CA GLY A 153 0.54 -5.92 -2.32
C GLY A 153 1.14 -7.33 -2.34
N TYR A 154 2.33 -7.52 -2.90
CA TYR A 154 3.14 -8.71 -2.68
C TYR A 154 3.97 -8.58 -1.39
N ARG A 155 4.12 -9.68 -0.63
CA ARG A 155 4.81 -9.69 0.67
C ARG A 155 5.89 -10.76 0.74
N ARG A 156 5.54 -12.02 0.47
CA ARG A 156 6.50 -13.14 0.54
C ARG A 156 7.25 -13.35 -0.76
N LEU A 157 6.64 -12.94 -1.87
CA LEU A 157 7.20 -13.09 -3.20
C LEU A 157 8.17 -11.96 -3.51
N THR A 158 9.15 -12.23 -4.35
CA THR A 158 10.08 -11.21 -4.88
C THR A 158 9.53 -10.62 -6.18
N LYS A 159 9.95 -9.40 -6.54
CA LYS A 159 9.57 -8.76 -7.80
C LYS A 159 9.99 -9.62 -9.00
N GLU A 160 11.14 -10.27 -8.91
CA GLU A 160 11.73 -11.12 -9.95
C GLU A 160 10.88 -12.38 -10.21
N GLN A 161 10.37 -13.01 -9.15
CA GLN A 161 9.46 -14.15 -9.28
C GLN A 161 8.16 -13.76 -10.00
N ILE A 162 7.60 -12.62 -9.63
CA ILE A 162 6.36 -12.11 -10.24
C ILE A 162 6.60 -11.75 -11.71
N LEU A 163 7.72 -11.08 -12.01
CA LEU A 163 8.15 -10.80 -13.39
C LEU A 163 8.35 -12.09 -14.21
N GLY A 164 8.77 -13.19 -13.58
CA GLY A 164 8.92 -14.50 -14.23
C GLY A 164 7.62 -15.12 -14.72
N TRP A 165 6.46 -14.69 -14.21
CA TRP A 165 5.14 -15.22 -14.59
C TRP A 165 4.43 -14.41 -15.66
N ILE A 166 4.91 -13.21 -15.96
CA ILE A 166 4.27 -12.28 -16.90
C ILE A 166 5.19 -11.90 -18.04
N LEU A 167 4.60 -11.47 -19.16
CA LEU A 167 5.31 -11.14 -20.39
C LEU A 167 5.43 -9.64 -20.64
N THR A 168 4.54 -8.82 -20.08
CA THR A 168 4.58 -7.35 -20.20
C THR A 168 5.91 -6.81 -19.65
N ARG A 169 6.56 -5.91 -20.40
CA ARG A 169 7.83 -5.28 -20.03
C ARG A 169 7.85 -3.81 -20.43
N PRO A 170 8.50 -2.94 -19.63
CA PRO A 170 8.83 -1.58 -20.05
C PRO A 170 9.58 -1.54 -21.38
N GLY A 171 9.30 -0.51 -22.19
CA GLY A 171 9.85 -0.32 -23.53
C GLY A 171 9.04 -0.95 -24.66
N ASN A 172 8.18 -1.94 -24.37
CA ASN A 172 7.30 -2.54 -25.37
C ASN A 172 6.07 -1.66 -25.60
N THR A 173 5.44 -1.78 -26.78
CA THR A 173 4.11 -1.19 -27.01
C THR A 173 3.09 -1.84 -26.07
N PHE A 174 2.24 -1.02 -25.46
CA PHE A 174 1.15 -1.48 -24.62
C PHE A 174 0.19 -2.37 -25.42
N ASN A 175 -0.13 -3.52 -24.83
CA ASN A 175 -1.07 -4.49 -25.39
C ASN A 175 -2.02 -4.94 -24.27
N ALA A 176 -3.29 -4.55 -24.39
CA ALA A 176 -4.31 -4.84 -23.38
C ALA A 176 -4.56 -6.35 -23.22
N ASP A 177 -4.57 -7.11 -24.32
CA ASP A 177 -4.80 -8.56 -24.28
C ASP A 177 -3.65 -9.28 -23.57
N LEU A 178 -2.41 -8.84 -23.82
CA LEU A 178 -1.23 -9.36 -23.13
C LEU A 178 -1.30 -9.08 -21.63
N VAL A 179 -1.66 -7.86 -21.24
CA VAL A 179 -1.79 -7.49 -19.82
C VAL A 179 -2.88 -8.31 -19.13
N GLN A 180 -4.00 -8.58 -19.81
CA GLN A 180 -5.05 -9.45 -19.28
C GLN A 180 -4.60 -10.92 -19.21
N GLN A 181 -3.82 -11.40 -20.17
CA GLN A 181 -3.21 -12.73 -20.12
C GLN A 181 -2.23 -12.85 -18.95
N ASP A 182 -1.41 -11.83 -18.71
CA ASP A 182 -0.48 -11.75 -17.60
C ASP A 182 -1.21 -11.77 -16.25
N LEU A 183 -2.31 -11.01 -16.11
CA LEU A 183 -3.16 -11.07 -14.93
C LEU A 183 -3.70 -12.48 -14.71
N LYS A 184 -4.20 -13.14 -15.75
CA LYS A 184 -4.68 -14.53 -15.66
C LYS A 184 -3.55 -15.49 -15.26
N ALA A 185 -2.35 -15.33 -15.81
CA ALA A 185 -1.19 -16.14 -15.47
C ALA A 185 -0.80 -15.98 -14.00
N LEU A 186 -0.79 -14.74 -13.48
CA LEU A 186 -0.57 -14.44 -12.06
C LEU A 186 -1.61 -15.13 -11.17
N LEU A 187 -2.90 -15.01 -11.51
CA LEU A 187 -3.97 -15.64 -10.74
C LEU A 187 -3.90 -17.18 -10.78
N ALA A 188 -3.49 -17.75 -11.91
CA ALA A 188 -3.34 -19.20 -12.08
C ALA A 188 -2.24 -19.80 -11.19
N THR A 189 -1.32 -18.99 -10.64
CA THR A 189 -0.33 -19.47 -9.65
C THR A 189 -0.98 -19.93 -8.35
N GLY A 190 -2.19 -19.44 -8.04
CA GLY A 190 -2.89 -19.73 -6.78
C GLY A 190 -2.35 -18.97 -5.56
N TYR A 191 -1.42 -18.03 -5.72
CA TYR A 191 -0.87 -17.24 -4.61
C TYR A 191 -1.68 -15.97 -4.29
N PHE A 192 -2.62 -15.58 -5.14
CA PHE A 192 -3.33 -14.30 -5.03
C PHE A 192 -4.84 -14.48 -5.03
N ASP A 193 -5.55 -13.61 -4.29
CA ASP A 193 -7.01 -13.57 -4.25
C ASP A 193 -7.53 -13.09 -5.62
N SER A 194 -8.24 -13.96 -6.32
CA SER A 194 -8.74 -13.71 -7.68
C SER A 194 -9.85 -12.67 -7.76
N LYS A 195 -10.50 -12.31 -6.66
CA LYS A 195 -11.56 -11.30 -6.62
C LYS A 195 -11.03 -9.91 -6.29
N LYS A 196 -9.88 -9.84 -5.60
CA LYS A 196 -9.30 -8.58 -5.12
C LYS A 196 -8.12 -8.12 -5.96
N THR A 197 -7.37 -9.06 -6.54
CA THR A 197 -6.23 -8.77 -7.41
C THR A 197 -6.70 -8.25 -8.77
N ARG A 198 -6.09 -7.17 -9.24
CA ARG A 198 -6.44 -6.49 -10.48
C ARG A 198 -5.21 -5.84 -11.13
N VAL A 199 -5.39 -5.39 -12.35
CA VAL A 199 -4.41 -4.54 -13.05
C VAL A 199 -5.04 -3.18 -13.33
N THR A 200 -4.26 -2.13 -13.16
CA THR A 200 -4.66 -0.75 -13.40
C THR A 200 -3.64 -0.08 -14.30
N LEU A 201 -4.11 0.89 -15.09
CA LEU A 201 -3.30 1.62 -16.04
C LEU A 201 -3.33 3.09 -15.66
N GLU A 202 -2.18 3.72 -15.73
CA GLU A 202 -2.01 5.12 -15.36
C GLU A 202 -1.12 5.82 -16.39
N ASP A 203 -1.24 7.14 -16.47
CA ASP A 203 -0.28 7.94 -17.24
C ASP A 203 1.10 7.91 -16.60
N ALA A 204 2.11 7.53 -17.38
CA ALA A 204 3.51 7.63 -16.97
C ALA A 204 4.11 9.00 -17.31
N VAL A 205 5.24 9.30 -16.68
CA VAL A 205 5.83 10.65 -16.65
C VAL A 205 6.19 11.19 -18.05
N ARG A 206 6.58 10.32 -18.99
CA ARG A 206 6.99 10.71 -20.34
C ARG A 206 5.89 10.45 -21.38
N GLY A 207 4.64 10.27 -20.93
CA GLY A 207 3.51 10.00 -21.82
C GLY A 207 3.39 8.54 -22.26
N GLY A 208 4.20 7.63 -21.71
CA GLY A 208 3.95 6.20 -21.81
C GLY A 208 2.88 5.74 -20.82
N VAL A 209 2.65 4.43 -20.75
CA VAL A 209 1.66 3.79 -19.87
C VAL A 209 2.40 3.20 -18.68
N ARG A 210 1.93 3.49 -17.47
CA ARG A 210 2.34 2.79 -16.26
C ARG A 210 1.34 1.67 -16.00
N VAL A 211 1.81 0.43 -16.02
CA VAL A 211 0.99 -0.76 -15.73
C VAL A 211 1.22 -1.16 -14.28
N VAL A 212 0.16 -1.21 -13.49
CA VAL A 212 0.24 -1.52 -12.06
C VAL A 212 -0.59 -2.76 -11.74
N PHE A 213 0.07 -3.83 -11.28
CA PHE A 213 -0.62 -5.00 -10.75
C PHE A 213 -0.88 -4.78 -9.24
N GLU A 214 -2.13 -4.50 -8.90
CA GLU A 214 -2.61 -4.37 -7.52
C GLU A 214 -3.04 -5.75 -7.03
N MET A 215 -2.20 -6.41 -6.25
CA MET A 215 -2.38 -7.81 -5.85
C MET A 215 -2.75 -7.93 -4.37
N VAL A 216 -3.49 -8.98 -4.05
CA VAL A 216 -3.75 -9.38 -2.66
C VAL A 216 -3.25 -10.80 -2.48
N GLU A 217 -2.08 -10.94 -1.88
CA GLU A 217 -1.47 -12.23 -1.59
C GLU A 217 -2.29 -13.03 -0.57
N LEU A 218 -2.55 -14.31 -0.85
CA LEU A 218 -3.20 -15.22 0.07
C LEU A 218 -2.23 -15.65 1.18
N PRO A 219 -2.67 -15.71 2.45
CA PRO A 219 -1.84 -16.25 3.52
C PRO A 219 -1.61 -17.75 3.30
N LEU A 220 -0.52 -18.27 3.85
CA LEU A 220 -0.30 -19.72 3.91
C LEU A 220 -1.09 -20.34 5.06
N ILE A 221 -1.48 -21.60 4.85
CA ILE A 221 -2.00 -22.46 5.90
C ILE A 221 -0.84 -22.85 6.81
N ALA A 222 -0.80 -22.32 8.03
CA ALA A 222 0.19 -22.70 9.03
C ALA A 222 -0.16 -24.05 9.70
N GLU A 223 -1.45 -24.29 9.89
CA GLU A 223 -1.98 -25.46 10.56
C GLU A 223 -3.44 -25.71 10.14
N VAL A 224 -3.82 -26.98 10.04
CA VAL A 224 -5.20 -27.43 9.88
C VAL A 224 -5.61 -28.26 11.09
N ARG A 225 -6.77 -27.94 11.67
CA ARG A 225 -7.40 -28.71 12.74
C ARG A 225 -8.81 -29.13 12.37
N PHE A 226 -9.23 -30.25 12.92
CA PHE A 226 -10.59 -30.75 12.82
C PHE A 226 -11.18 -30.83 14.23
N GLU A 227 -12.28 -30.11 14.46
CA GLU A 227 -13.04 -30.14 15.70
C GLU A 227 -14.35 -30.91 15.49
N GLY A 228 -14.81 -31.60 16.54
CA GLY A 228 -16.01 -32.45 16.47
C GLY A 228 -15.79 -33.83 15.84
N LEU A 229 -14.54 -34.18 15.51
CA LEU A 229 -14.15 -35.52 15.06
C LEU A 229 -13.33 -36.27 16.10
N LYS A 230 -13.45 -37.61 16.09
CA LYS A 230 -12.49 -38.48 16.78
C LYS A 230 -11.15 -38.44 16.03
N LEU A 231 -10.05 -38.58 16.76
CA LEU A 231 -8.70 -38.64 16.20
C LEU A 231 -8.54 -39.72 15.11
N SER A 232 -9.25 -40.84 15.23
CA SER A 232 -9.26 -41.92 14.23
C SER A 232 -9.75 -41.45 12.85
N ASP A 233 -10.71 -40.53 12.83
CA ASP A 233 -11.48 -40.19 11.62
C ASP A 233 -10.80 -39.07 10.82
N GLN A 234 -9.89 -38.31 11.45
CA GLN A 234 -9.17 -37.20 10.80
C GLN A 234 -8.33 -37.67 9.61
N SER A 235 -7.67 -38.83 9.75
CA SER A 235 -6.85 -39.40 8.67
C SER A 235 -7.69 -39.75 7.43
N ALA A 236 -8.90 -40.28 7.63
CA ALA A 236 -9.81 -40.63 6.54
C ALA A 236 -10.32 -39.37 5.81
N VAL A 237 -10.63 -38.30 6.55
CA VAL A 237 -11.03 -37.02 5.97
C VAL A 237 -9.93 -36.41 5.11
N ILE A 238 -8.70 -36.38 5.60
CA ILE A 238 -7.54 -35.87 4.85
C ILE A 238 -7.34 -36.67 3.55
N ASN A 239 -7.49 -38.00 3.62
CA ASN A 239 -7.38 -38.87 2.45
C ASN A 239 -8.48 -38.59 1.41
N GLU A 240 -9.73 -38.39 1.84
CA GLU A 240 -10.82 -38.08 0.93
C GLU A 240 -10.66 -36.69 0.29
N LEU A 241 -10.25 -35.68 1.05
CA LEU A 241 -9.93 -34.35 0.52
C LEU A 241 -8.84 -34.44 -0.56
N THR A 242 -7.77 -35.18 -0.29
CA THR A 242 -6.67 -35.37 -1.23
C THR A 242 -7.15 -36.07 -2.50
N LYS A 243 -7.99 -37.11 -2.37
CA LYS A 243 -8.58 -37.85 -3.51
C LYS A 243 -9.48 -36.96 -4.38
N GLN A 244 -10.18 -35.99 -3.80
CA GLN A 244 -11.00 -35.01 -4.51
C GLN A 244 -10.21 -33.81 -5.06
N GLY A 245 -8.88 -33.82 -4.93
CA GLY A 245 -8.00 -32.73 -5.36
C GLY A 245 -8.18 -31.45 -4.55
N VAL A 246 -8.52 -31.57 -3.26
CA VAL A 246 -8.65 -30.45 -2.33
C VAL A 246 -7.43 -30.44 -1.41
N ASP A 247 -6.45 -29.60 -1.75
CA ASP A 247 -5.20 -29.50 -0.97
C ASP A 247 -5.27 -28.34 0.04
N VAL A 248 -5.55 -28.69 1.29
CA VAL A 248 -5.56 -27.76 2.44
C VAL A 248 -4.35 -27.97 3.35
N ARG A 249 -3.29 -28.64 2.91
CA ARG A 249 -2.15 -28.95 3.78
C ARG A 249 -1.38 -27.69 4.19
N LYS A 250 -0.56 -27.85 5.23
CA LYS A 250 0.40 -26.83 5.66
C LYS A 250 1.23 -26.32 4.48
N ASP A 251 1.57 -25.03 4.53
CA ASP A 251 2.35 -24.27 3.54
C ASP A 251 1.66 -24.06 2.18
N ARG A 252 0.40 -24.50 2.02
CA ARG A 252 -0.43 -24.20 0.86
C ARG A 252 -1.09 -22.81 1.01
N PRO A 253 -1.30 -22.06 -0.09
CA PRO A 253 -2.10 -20.84 -0.04
C PRO A 253 -3.52 -21.15 0.47
N LEU A 254 -4.00 -20.33 1.41
CA LEU A 254 -5.34 -20.41 1.93
C LEU A 254 -6.29 -19.72 0.95
N ASP A 255 -6.77 -20.49 -0.02
CA ASP A 255 -7.81 -20.04 -0.94
C ASP A 255 -9.21 -20.30 -0.36
N PRO A 256 -10.04 -19.26 -0.16
CA PRO A 256 -11.41 -19.42 0.31
C PRO A 256 -12.29 -20.32 -0.58
N ALA A 257 -12.03 -20.42 -1.89
CA ALA A 257 -12.76 -21.34 -2.76
C ALA A 257 -12.40 -22.80 -2.48
N THR A 258 -11.12 -23.07 -2.25
CA THR A 258 -10.64 -24.38 -1.82
C THR A 258 -11.23 -24.78 -0.47
N LEU A 259 -11.36 -23.86 0.50
CA LEU A 259 -11.99 -24.15 1.80
C LEU A 259 -13.48 -24.52 1.66
N ARG A 260 -14.25 -23.77 0.87
CA ARG A 260 -15.66 -24.12 0.60
C ARG A 260 -15.80 -25.48 -0.06
N LYS A 261 -14.89 -25.82 -0.98
CA LYS A 261 -14.87 -27.16 -1.58
C LYS A 261 -14.54 -28.24 -0.54
N ALA A 262 -13.62 -27.95 0.39
CA ALA A 262 -13.30 -28.86 1.48
C ALA A 262 -14.50 -29.12 2.39
N GLU A 263 -15.25 -28.09 2.78
CA GLU A 263 -16.49 -28.23 3.57
C GLU A 263 -17.47 -29.21 2.91
N ILE A 264 -17.75 -29.01 1.62
CA ILE A 264 -18.65 -29.87 0.83
C ILE A 264 -18.16 -31.33 0.81
N VAL A 265 -16.86 -31.55 0.56
CA VAL A 265 -16.28 -32.90 0.50
C VAL A 265 -16.35 -33.59 1.86
N ILE A 266 -16.09 -32.87 2.95
CA ILE A 266 -16.19 -33.39 4.32
C ILE A 266 -17.63 -33.81 4.62
N GLU A 267 -18.62 -32.96 4.31
CA GLU A 267 -20.03 -33.26 4.51
C GLU A 267 -20.45 -34.52 3.74
N GLN A 268 -20.10 -34.60 2.45
CA GLN A 268 -20.42 -35.75 1.61
C GLN A 268 -19.75 -37.05 2.11
N PHE A 269 -18.51 -36.95 2.58
CA PHE A 269 -17.78 -38.09 3.14
C PHE A 269 -18.55 -38.69 4.32
N PHE A 270 -18.92 -37.90 5.32
CA PHE A 270 -19.62 -38.40 6.50
C PHE A 270 -21.06 -38.84 6.20
N GLN A 271 -21.77 -38.15 5.31
CA GLN A 271 -23.08 -38.60 4.83
C GLN A 271 -23.01 -39.99 4.20
N SER A 272 -21.95 -40.28 3.43
CA SER A 272 -21.73 -41.62 2.85
C SER A 272 -21.50 -42.71 3.89
N GLN A 273 -21.03 -42.33 5.09
CA GLN A 273 -20.82 -43.23 6.23
C GLN A 273 -22.07 -43.36 7.13
N GLY A 274 -23.20 -42.77 6.74
CA GLY A 274 -24.47 -42.86 7.46
C GLY A 274 -24.75 -41.74 8.45
N TRP A 275 -23.89 -40.72 8.54
CA TRP A 275 -24.16 -39.58 9.42
C TRP A 275 -25.28 -38.70 8.84
N ILE A 276 -26.14 -38.19 9.72
CA ILE A 276 -27.24 -37.28 9.35
C ILE A 276 -26.99 -35.86 9.86
N ASN A 277 -27.56 -34.89 9.15
CA ASN A 277 -27.43 -33.46 9.44
C ASN A 277 -25.98 -33.01 9.63
N VAL A 278 -25.07 -33.59 8.83
CA VAL A 278 -23.65 -33.22 8.88
C VAL A 278 -23.48 -31.80 8.36
N LYS A 279 -22.76 -30.98 9.12
CA LYS A 279 -22.32 -29.66 8.71
C LYS A 279 -20.83 -29.50 8.97
N ALA A 280 -20.07 -29.03 7.99
CA ALA A 280 -18.68 -28.67 8.11
C ALA A 280 -18.50 -27.17 7.86
N GLU A 281 -17.80 -26.48 8.77
CA GLU A 281 -17.57 -25.04 8.67
C GLU A 281 -16.09 -24.74 8.92
N ALA A 282 -15.44 -24.09 7.96
CA ALA A 282 -14.05 -23.67 8.04
C ALA A 282 -13.96 -22.30 8.72
N VAL A 283 -13.38 -22.28 9.91
CA VAL A 283 -13.06 -21.06 10.66
C VAL A 283 -11.59 -20.74 10.43
N ILE A 284 -11.33 -19.52 9.95
CA ILE A 284 -9.97 -19.01 9.72
C ILE A 284 -9.55 -18.20 10.93
N GLU A 285 -8.43 -18.57 11.54
CA GLU A 285 -7.79 -17.82 12.61
C GLU A 285 -6.46 -17.24 12.10
N SER A 286 -6.40 -15.92 11.94
CA SER A 286 -5.18 -15.24 11.51
C SER A 286 -4.09 -15.35 12.58
N ILE A 287 -2.92 -15.90 12.21
CA ILE A 287 -1.74 -15.94 13.09
C ILE A 287 -0.88 -14.70 12.83
N SER A 288 -0.67 -14.39 11.55
CA SER A 288 0.08 -13.24 11.09
C SER A 288 -0.53 -12.70 9.79
N PHE A 289 0.09 -11.66 9.23
CA PHE A 289 -0.27 -11.10 7.93
C PHE A 289 -0.06 -12.05 6.75
N THR A 290 0.72 -13.13 6.94
CA THR A 290 1.09 -14.07 5.87
C THR A 290 0.71 -15.51 6.19
N GLU A 291 0.19 -15.79 7.38
CA GLU A 291 -0.10 -17.13 7.86
C GLU A 291 -1.41 -17.17 8.64
N SER A 292 -2.18 -18.24 8.45
CA SER A 292 -3.44 -18.46 9.14
C SER A 292 -3.62 -19.93 9.47
N LYS A 293 -4.28 -20.20 10.60
CA LYS A 293 -4.76 -21.52 10.98
C LYS A 293 -6.17 -21.72 10.42
N VAL A 294 -6.45 -22.93 9.94
CA VAL A 294 -7.79 -23.33 9.50
C VAL A 294 -8.34 -24.36 10.49
N VAL A 295 -9.54 -24.13 11.00
CA VAL A 295 -10.26 -25.06 11.87
C VAL A 295 -11.55 -25.47 11.17
N PHE A 296 -11.64 -26.73 10.76
CA PHE A 296 -12.88 -27.32 10.30
C PHE A 296 -13.69 -27.78 11.50
N LYS A 297 -14.78 -27.06 11.80
CA LYS A 297 -15.75 -27.43 12.82
C LYS A 297 -16.79 -28.34 12.19
N ILE A 298 -16.86 -29.59 12.66
CA ILE A 298 -17.73 -30.61 12.10
C ILE A 298 -18.77 -31.00 13.15
N SER A 299 -20.03 -31.06 12.73
CA SER A 299 -21.16 -31.44 13.57
C SER A 299 -22.06 -32.39 12.81
N GLY A 300 -22.76 -33.26 13.54
CA GLY A 300 -23.64 -34.29 13.00
C GLY A 300 -23.77 -35.45 13.97
N HIS A 301 -24.72 -36.35 13.72
CA HIS A 301 -24.93 -37.54 14.54
C HIS A 301 -24.87 -38.79 13.67
N ASN A 302 -24.27 -39.84 14.23
CA ASN A 302 -24.29 -41.18 13.66
C ASN A 302 -25.44 -42.00 14.28
N PHE A 303 -25.98 -42.95 13.52
CA PHE A 303 -26.98 -43.90 14.01
C PHE A 303 -26.40 -44.92 15.00
#